data_AF-A0A355ET91-F1
#
_entry.id   AF-A0A355ET91-F1
#
_cell.length_a   1.000
_cell.length_b   1.000
_cell.length_c   1.000
_cell.angle_alpha   90.00
_cell.angle_beta   90.00
_cell.angle_gamma   90.00
#
_symmetry.space_group_name_H-M   'P 1'
#
loop_
_entity.id
_entity.type
_entity.pdbx_description
1 polymer ?
#
loop_
_entity_poly.entity_id
_entity_poly.type
_entity_poly.pdbx_seq_one_letter_code
_entity_poly.pdbx_strand_id
1 'polypeptide(L)'
;MSDAIRRVFLSYSAEDVQEVERLDLELRRRGVPLWRDRTELLKGRPAEEEIEKAADQSAGFAFYLTSHAVRSEWVREKERGHALQNFARKKGFGIVPIFREDLKTLVTDFQRLGTGRPGTDYDIGRFNGYTMDLARIGRGELAPEIAAAAETVLLSLLETLREGAPAGDRLRIGLATRRGPGLHGLPLHLLLDWTVDYEPLGQVPDAAAFDRDLAPALRSLANAIRSWPGLALQLVPKCHLSMALAVGFALRRTFSADLEVVEILTGEAWAGPAVPRPPAPDLWTLKTRNPPKGSSPSSTVVVTVGISRPIARTVVGFLRSSGLAYGRRLDFEPRPAPSTTVLQGRDPDAAQRMAVAVREAIVAAQSRIGQGEVHLFFAGP
;
A
#
# COMPACT_ATOMS: atom_id res chain seq x y z
N MET A 1 -12.17 -3.20 -22.90
CA MET A 1 -11.64 -1.85 -22.57
C MET A 1 -10.52 -2.07 -21.57
N SER A 2 -9.29 -1.61 -21.86
CA SER A 2 -8.09 -2.20 -21.28
C SER A 2 -8.07 -2.12 -19.76
N ASP A 3 -7.98 -3.31 -19.16
CA ASP A 3 -7.93 -3.64 -17.74
C ASP A 3 -6.53 -3.30 -17.18
N ALA A 4 -6.10 -2.05 -17.36
CA ALA A 4 -4.77 -1.55 -17.02
C ALA A 4 -4.81 -0.76 -15.71
N ILE A 5 -3.71 -0.85 -14.95
CA ILE A 5 -3.55 -0.10 -13.69
C ILE A 5 -3.81 1.39 -13.92
N ARG A 6 -4.69 1.98 -13.09
CA ARG A 6 -5.04 3.40 -13.15
C ARG A 6 -3.92 4.24 -12.53
N ARG A 7 -3.00 4.73 -13.37
CA ARG A 7 -1.82 5.49 -12.92
C ARG A 7 -2.09 6.98 -12.78
N VAL A 8 -1.34 7.63 -11.89
CA VAL A 8 -1.21 9.09 -11.82
C VAL A 8 0.03 9.49 -12.60
N PHE A 9 -0.12 10.46 -13.51
CA PHE A 9 0.99 11.07 -14.21
C PHE A 9 1.69 12.05 -13.28
N LEU A 10 2.98 11.84 -13.00
CA LEU A 10 3.78 12.78 -12.20
C LEU A 10 4.61 13.67 -13.11
N SER A 11 4.20 14.93 -13.24
CA SER A 11 4.87 15.98 -14.01
C SER A 11 5.83 16.77 -13.12
N TYR A 12 7.06 16.98 -13.58
CA TYR A 12 8.14 17.64 -12.83
C TYR A 12 9.26 18.13 -13.76
N SER A 13 10.14 18.99 -13.25
CA SER A 13 11.37 19.39 -13.96
C SER A 13 12.48 18.36 -13.77
N ALA A 14 13.30 18.10 -14.79
CA ALA A 14 14.43 17.18 -14.67
C ALA A 14 15.46 17.63 -13.61
N GLU A 15 15.49 18.93 -13.32
CA GLU A 15 16.29 19.59 -12.29
C GLU A 15 15.84 19.21 -10.87
N ASP A 16 14.58 18.81 -10.68
CA ASP A 16 13.98 18.50 -9.38
C ASP A 16 14.02 17.00 -9.04
N VAL A 17 14.77 16.19 -9.81
CA VAL A 17 14.70 14.72 -9.78
C VAL A 17 14.92 14.12 -8.39
N GLN A 18 15.82 14.68 -7.57
CA GLN A 18 16.13 14.12 -6.25
C GLN A 18 14.96 14.25 -5.26
N GLU A 19 14.23 15.36 -5.30
CA GLU A 19 13.07 15.57 -4.44
C GLU A 19 11.87 14.77 -4.96
N VAL A 20 11.73 14.69 -6.29
CA VAL A 20 10.68 13.93 -6.96
C VAL A 20 10.83 12.42 -6.75
N GLU A 21 12.05 11.88 -6.66
CA GLU A 21 12.28 10.47 -6.31
C GLU A 21 11.81 10.14 -4.89
N ARG A 22 11.94 11.09 -3.95
CA ARG A 22 11.39 10.93 -2.59
C ARG A 22 9.86 10.96 -2.61
N LEU A 23 9.27 11.85 -3.41
CA LEU A 23 7.81 11.89 -3.61
C LEU A 23 7.28 10.61 -4.27
N ASP A 24 7.96 10.10 -5.30
CA ASP A 24 7.63 8.83 -5.97
C ASP A 24 7.62 7.67 -4.96
N LEU A 25 8.65 7.59 -4.11
CA LEU A 25 8.71 6.57 -3.06
C LEU A 25 7.54 6.70 -2.06
N GLU A 26 7.23 7.91 -1.60
CA GLU A 26 6.11 8.14 -0.68
C GLU A 26 4.74 7.82 -1.30
N LEU A 27 4.56 8.09 -2.60
CA LEU A 27 3.35 7.76 -3.35
C LEU A 27 3.19 6.24 -3.52
N ARG A 28 4.27 5.54 -3.88
CA ARG A 28 4.31 4.07 -3.99
C ARG A 28 4.00 3.38 -2.67
N ARG A 29 4.58 3.85 -1.56
CA ARG A 29 4.31 3.34 -0.21
C ARG A 29 2.83 3.45 0.16
N ARG A 30 2.13 4.48 -0.34
CA ARG A 30 0.68 4.74 -0.14
C ARG A 30 -0.23 4.00 -1.11
N GLY A 31 0.32 3.33 -2.11
CA GLY A 31 -0.47 2.58 -3.09
C GLY A 31 -0.79 3.34 -4.37
N VAL A 32 -0.27 4.56 -4.56
CA VAL A 32 -0.53 5.36 -5.77
C VAL A 32 0.32 4.81 -6.92
N PRO A 33 -0.28 4.22 -7.97
CA PRO A 33 0.49 3.75 -9.12
C PRO A 33 0.92 4.96 -9.96
N LEU A 34 2.20 5.04 -10.30
CA LEU A 34 2.75 6.20 -11.01
C LEU A 34 3.15 5.86 -12.44
N TRP A 35 3.02 6.86 -13.31
CA TRP A 35 3.71 6.92 -14.58
C TRP A 35 4.70 8.09 -14.55
N ARG A 36 5.94 7.83 -15.00
CA ARG A 36 7.02 8.82 -15.05
C ARG A 36 7.91 8.59 -16.27
N ASP A 37 8.25 9.67 -16.97
CA ASP A 37 9.09 9.69 -18.17
C ASP A 37 10.40 8.91 -18.01
N ARG A 38 11.20 9.15 -16.97
CA ARG A 38 12.55 8.58 -16.84
C ARG A 38 12.58 7.08 -16.54
N THR A 39 11.51 6.53 -15.97
CA THR A 39 11.43 5.11 -15.59
C THR A 39 10.55 4.29 -16.51
N GLU A 40 9.59 4.91 -17.20
CA GLU A 40 8.59 4.22 -18.02
C GLU A 40 8.77 4.44 -19.53
N LEU A 41 9.66 5.34 -19.96
CA LEU A 41 10.01 5.46 -21.38
C LEU A 41 10.78 4.22 -21.86
N LEU A 42 10.16 3.49 -22.79
CA LEU A 42 10.82 2.39 -23.50
C LEU A 42 11.93 2.94 -24.39
N LYS A 43 13.16 2.47 -24.18
CA LYS A 43 14.31 2.82 -25.02
C LYS A 43 14.01 2.46 -26.49
N GLY A 44 14.17 3.43 -27.40
CA GLY A 44 13.99 3.24 -28.84
C GLY A 44 12.62 3.63 -29.40
N ARG A 45 11.73 4.25 -28.62
CA ARG A 45 10.48 4.87 -29.12
C ARG A 45 10.53 6.41 -29.03
N PRO A 46 9.75 7.13 -29.88
CA PRO A 46 9.60 8.58 -29.72
C PRO A 46 9.04 8.89 -28.33
N ALA A 47 9.79 9.64 -27.53
CA ALA A 47 9.43 9.93 -26.14
C ALA A 47 8.09 10.69 -26.03
N GLU A 48 7.82 11.57 -27.00
CA GLU A 48 6.61 12.38 -27.04
C GLU A 48 5.34 11.53 -27.17
N GLU A 49 5.30 10.59 -28.10
CA GLU A 49 4.12 9.73 -28.32
C GLU A 49 3.78 8.86 -27.09
N GLU A 50 4.79 8.35 -26.39
CA GLU A 50 4.59 7.56 -25.17
C GLU A 50 4.12 8.44 -24.00
N ILE A 51 4.61 9.69 -23.90
CA ILE A 51 4.14 10.66 -22.90
C ILE A 51 2.67 11.04 -23.15
N GLU A 52 2.30 11.35 -24.39
CA GLU A 52 0.91 11.69 -24.75
C GLU A 52 -0.03 10.53 -24.45
N LYS A 53 0.35 9.32 -24.86
CA LYS A 53 -0.43 8.12 -24.58
C LYS A 53 -0.57 7.85 -23.09
N ALA A 54 0.48 8.05 -22.31
CA ALA A 54 0.43 7.89 -20.86
C ALA A 54 -0.45 8.94 -20.18
N ALA A 55 -0.35 10.19 -20.61
CA ALA A 55 -1.22 11.28 -20.17
C ALA A 55 -2.70 10.93 -20.40
N ASP A 56 -3.02 10.41 -21.59
CA ASP A 56 -4.37 10.00 -21.97
C ASP A 56 -4.86 8.74 -21.28
N GLN A 57 -3.99 7.88 -20.77
CA GLN A 57 -4.36 6.68 -20.02
C GLN A 57 -4.39 6.89 -18.51
N SER A 58 -3.90 8.03 -18.03
CA SER A 58 -3.83 8.33 -16.60
C SER A 58 -5.21 8.58 -16.00
N ALA A 59 -5.34 8.23 -14.72
CA ALA A 59 -6.51 8.51 -13.91
C ALA A 59 -6.49 9.93 -13.34
N GLY A 60 -5.31 10.54 -13.23
CA GLY A 60 -5.13 11.91 -12.81
C GLY A 60 -3.71 12.38 -13.02
N PHE A 61 -3.47 13.64 -12.69
CA PHE A 61 -2.17 14.31 -12.79
C PHE A 61 -1.74 14.86 -11.44
N ALA A 62 -0.46 14.70 -11.12
CA ALA A 62 0.21 15.43 -10.06
C ALA A 62 1.32 16.29 -10.68
N PHE A 63 1.34 17.58 -10.35
CA PHE A 63 2.36 18.51 -10.81
C PHE A 63 3.27 18.90 -9.66
N TYR A 64 4.55 18.53 -9.72
CA TYR A 64 5.55 19.02 -8.79
C TYR A 64 6.08 20.38 -9.29
N LEU A 65 5.57 21.46 -8.70
CA LEU A 65 5.75 22.82 -9.20
C LEU A 65 6.85 23.54 -8.42
N THR A 66 7.97 23.76 -9.13
CA THR A 66 9.10 24.62 -8.74
C THR A 66 9.25 25.75 -9.74
N SER A 67 10.12 26.71 -9.46
CA SER A 67 10.54 27.72 -10.43
C SER A 67 11.12 27.11 -11.72
N HIS A 68 11.71 25.91 -11.66
CA HIS A 68 12.21 25.20 -12.84
C HIS A 68 11.06 24.60 -13.65
N ALA A 69 10.13 23.90 -12.98
CA ALA A 69 9.00 23.24 -13.65
C ALA A 69 8.09 24.25 -14.36
N VAL A 70 7.86 25.42 -13.76
CA VAL A 70 7.04 26.50 -14.35
C VAL A 70 7.67 27.13 -15.59
N ARG A 71 9.00 27.08 -15.74
CA ARG A 71 9.74 27.61 -16.90
C ARG A 71 9.95 26.57 -18.00
N SER A 72 9.79 25.28 -17.68
CA SER A 72 9.91 24.19 -18.65
C SER A 72 8.83 24.27 -19.72
N GLU A 73 9.22 24.49 -20.97
CA GLU A 73 8.32 24.54 -22.14
C GLU A 73 7.50 23.26 -22.26
N TRP A 74 8.13 22.11 -21.99
CA TRP A 74 7.48 20.80 -22.02
C TRP A 74 6.32 20.69 -21.01
N VAL A 75 6.56 21.04 -19.75
CA VAL A 75 5.53 21.01 -18.69
C VAL A 75 4.40 21.99 -19.01
N ARG A 76 4.75 23.19 -19.49
CA ARG A 76 3.80 24.28 -19.79
C ARG A 76 2.91 23.99 -20.98
N GLU A 77 3.48 23.52 -22.09
CA GLU A 77 2.76 23.44 -23.37
C GLU A 77 2.16 22.06 -23.61
N LYS A 78 2.88 21.00 -23.24
CA LYS A 78 2.47 19.63 -23.55
C LYS A 78 1.71 18.99 -22.39
N GLU A 79 2.33 18.83 -21.23
CA GLU A 79 1.75 18.04 -20.13
C GLU A 79 0.53 18.73 -19.50
N ARG A 80 0.61 20.04 -19.25
CA ARG A 80 -0.54 20.83 -18.79
C ARG A 80 -1.70 20.80 -19.78
N GLY A 81 -1.41 20.94 -21.07
CA GLY A 81 -2.44 20.91 -22.12
C GLY A 81 -3.23 19.60 -22.11
N HIS A 82 -2.54 18.47 -21.97
CA HIS A 82 -3.16 17.16 -21.83
C HIS A 82 -3.95 17.01 -20.53
N ALA A 83 -3.41 17.46 -19.39
CA ALA A 83 -4.10 17.39 -18.10
C ALA A 83 -5.44 18.15 -18.14
N LEU A 84 -5.44 19.39 -18.65
CA LEU A 84 -6.66 20.20 -18.75
C LEU A 84 -7.69 19.64 -19.73
N GLN A 85 -7.23 19.11 -20.87
CA GLN A 85 -8.12 18.43 -21.82
C GLN A 85 -8.74 17.18 -21.20
N ASN A 86 -7.97 16.39 -20.46
CA ASN A 86 -8.45 15.22 -19.76
C ASN A 86 -9.43 15.58 -18.64
N PHE A 87 -9.14 16.62 -17.86
CA PHE A 87 -10.05 17.16 -16.85
C PHE A 87 -11.40 17.58 -17.46
N ALA A 88 -11.38 18.28 -18.60
CA ALA A 88 -12.59 18.73 -19.27
C ALA A 88 -13.42 17.57 -19.87
N ARG A 89 -12.78 16.45 -20.24
CA ARG A 89 -13.42 15.32 -20.94
C ARG A 89 -13.77 14.13 -20.05
N LYS A 90 -13.01 13.88 -19.00
CA LYS A 90 -13.12 12.68 -18.14
C LYS A 90 -13.72 13.06 -16.80
N LYS A 91 -14.88 12.49 -16.50
CA LYS A 91 -15.53 12.66 -15.20
C LYS A 91 -14.61 12.16 -14.07
N GLY A 92 -14.46 12.98 -13.03
CA GLY A 92 -13.70 12.66 -11.83
C GLY A 92 -12.18 12.71 -11.99
N PHE A 93 -11.64 13.06 -13.16
CA PHE A 93 -10.19 13.17 -13.37
C PHE A 93 -9.57 14.22 -12.44
N GLY A 94 -8.62 13.82 -11.59
CA GLY A 94 -7.98 14.71 -10.63
C GLY A 94 -6.76 15.42 -11.21
N ILE A 95 -6.59 16.71 -10.89
CA ILE A 95 -5.32 17.44 -11.06
C ILE A 95 -4.90 17.95 -9.69
N VAL A 96 -3.70 17.56 -9.25
CA VAL A 96 -3.14 17.91 -7.94
C VAL A 96 -1.85 18.70 -8.13
N PRO A 97 -1.86 20.03 -7.97
CA PRO A 97 -0.64 20.80 -7.94
C PRO A 97 0.05 20.67 -6.57
N ILE A 98 1.36 20.47 -6.58
CA ILE A 98 2.24 20.39 -5.41
C ILE A 98 3.23 21.54 -5.51
N PHE A 99 3.03 22.60 -4.75
CA PHE A 99 3.84 23.80 -4.79
C PHE A 99 5.01 23.71 -3.82
N ARG A 100 6.22 23.74 -4.36
CA ARG A 100 7.45 23.70 -3.58
C ARG A 100 7.79 25.03 -2.93
N GLU A 101 7.31 26.14 -3.48
CA GLU A 101 7.63 27.53 -3.07
C GLU A 101 6.35 28.38 -3.01
N ASP A 102 6.45 29.65 -2.57
CA ASP A 102 5.30 30.56 -2.47
C ASP A 102 4.51 30.65 -3.79
N LEU A 103 3.22 30.32 -3.67
CA LEU A 103 2.20 30.34 -4.70
C LEU A 103 2.17 31.62 -5.52
N LYS A 104 2.34 32.80 -4.92
CA LYS A 104 2.04 34.08 -5.61
C LYS A 104 2.91 34.30 -6.86
N THR A 105 4.18 33.92 -6.79
CA THR A 105 5.14 34.06 -7.89
C THR A 105 4.94 32.97 -8.94
N LEU A 106 4.84 31.70 -8.51
CA LEU A 106 4.72 30.56 -9.41
C LEU A 106 3.38 30.54 -10.15
N VAL A 107 2.29 30.84 -9.45
CA VAL A 107 0.95 30.86 -10.01
C VAL A 107 0.82 31.96 -11.07
N THR A 108 1.37 33.16 -10.84
CA THR A 108 1.34 34.23 -11.84
C THR A 108 2.07 33.85 -13.14
N ASP A 109 3.23 33.20 -13.04
CA ASP A 109 4.01 32.77 -14.19
C ASP A 109 3.36 31.59 -14.95
N PHE A 110 2.65 30.71 -14.22
CA PHE A 110 1.94 29.57 -14.80
C PHE A 110 0.55 29.95 -15.36
N GLN A 111 -0.10 30.99 -14.82
CA GLN A 111 -1.38 31.56 -15.25
C GLN A 111 -1.29 32.33 -16.57
N ARG A 112 -0.18 33.04 -16.82
CA ARG A 112 0.01 33.90 -18.01
C ARG A 112 0.10 33.15 -19.35
N LEU A 113 0.00 31.84 -19.31
CA LEU A 113 0.12 30.95 -20.44
C LEU A 113 -1.26 30.46 -20.85
N GLY A 114 -2.07 31.34 -21.42
CA GLY A 114 -3.34 30.95 -22.01
C GLY A 114 -3.15 29.83 -23.04
N THR A 115 -4.06 28.87 -23.08
CA THR A 115 -4.04 27.73 -24.01
C THR A 115 -4.43 28.11 -25.44
N GLY A 116 -4.77 29.38 -25.69
CA GLY A 116 -5.26 29.88 -26.98
C GLY A 116 -6.57 29.25 -27.45
N ARG A 117 -7.18 28.35 -26.67
CA ARG A 117 -8.40 27.61 -27.02
C ARG A 117 -9.57 28.05 -26.12
N PRO A 118 -10.65 28.64 -26.71
CA PRO A 118 -11.83 29.04 -25.96
C PRO A 118 -12.40 27.87 -25.14
N GLY A 119 -12.67 28.08 -23.84
CA GLY A 119 -13.26 27.07 -22.96
C GLY A 119 -12.28 26.14 -22.24
N THR A 120 -10.97 26.41 -22.29
CA THR A 120 -9.93 25.67 -21.55
C THR A 120 -9.14 26.52 -20.55
N ASP A 121 -9.73 27.64 -20.10
CA ASP A 121 -9.17 28.60 -19.11
C ASP A 121 -9.14 28.04 -17.67
N TYR A 122 -8.74 26.78 -17.52
CA TYR A 122 -8.56 26.18 -16.21
C TYR A 122 -7.18 26.56 -15.65
N ASP A 123 -7.21 27.31 -14.56
CA ASP A 123 -6.02 27.69 -13.80
C ASP A 123 -5.63 26.55 -12.86
N ILE A 124 -4.47 25.93 -13.10
CA ILE A 124 -3.93 24.88 -12.22
C ILE A 124 -3.77 25.38 -10.78
N GLY A 125 -3.51 26.67 -10.57
CA GLY A 125 -3.47 27.31 -9.26
C GLY A 125 -4.80 27.33 -8.49
N ARG A 126 -5.92 27.03 -9.16
CA ARG A 126 -7.25 26.94 -8.53
C ARG A 126 -7.67 25.52 -8.18
N PHE A 127 -6.90 24.52 -8.58
CA PHE A 127 -7.15 23.15 -8.16
C PHE A 127 -6.72 22.96 -6.71
N ASN A 128 -7.48 22.17 -5.97
CA ASN A 128 -7.10 21.78 -4.61
C ASN A 128 -5.81 20.95 -4.68
N GLY A 129 -4.74 21.51 -4.14
CA GLY A 129 -3.41 20.92 -4.14
C GLY A 129 -2.74 21.02 -2.79
N TYR A 130 -1.42 20.84 -2.78
CA TYR A 130 -0.60 20.93 -1.58
C TYR A 130 0.44 22.04 -1.75
N THR A 131 0.58 22.92 -0.76
CA THR A 131 1.64 23.93 -0.73
C THR A 131 2.57 23.65 0.42
N MET A 132 3.86 23.47 0.12
CA MET A 132 4.85 23.15 1.13
C MET A 132 5.12 24.35 2.03
N ASP A 133 4.98 24.17 3.35
CA ASP A 133 5.30 25.22 4.32
C ASP A 133 6.79 25.21 4.67
N LEU A 134 7.61 25.71 3.75
CA LEU A 134 9.06 25.76 3.91
C LEU A 134 9.53 26.66 5.06
N ALA A 135 8.70 27.59 5.51
CA ALA A 135 9.04 28.48 6.61
C ALA A 135 8.93 27.76 7.96
N ARG A 136 8.00 26.80 8.06
CA ARG A 136 7.76 25.99 9.26
C ARG A 136 8.78 24.87 9.44
N ILE A 137 9.28 24.30 8.36
CA ILE A 137 10.36 23.30 8.39
C ILE A 137 11.72 23.99 8.34
N GLY A 138 12.53 23.80 9.39
CA GLY A 138 13.92 24.23 9.38
C GLY A 138 14.66 23.70 8.14
N ARG A 139 15.71 24.39 7.69
CA ARG A 139 16.51 24.00 6.51
C ARG A 139 17.00 22.55 6.66
N GLY A 140 16.29 21.59 6.05
CA GLY A 140 16.71 20.18 6.01
C GLY A 140 15.60 19.12 6.07
N GLU A 141 14.44 19.41 6.67
CA GLU A 141 13.39 18.38 6.86
C GLU A 141 12.23 18.51 5.86
N LEU A 142 12.49 18.16 4.59
CA LEU A 142 11.45 18.18 3.55
C LEU A 142 10.48 16.97 3.61
N ALA A 143 10.87 15.91 4.34
CA ALA A 143 10.14 14.65 4.37
C ALA A 143 8.67 14.76 4.81
N PRO A 144 8.30 15.53 5.86
CA PRO A 144 6.91 15.67 6.28
C PRO A 144 6.03 16.35 5.20
N GLU A 145 6.56 17.35 4.50
CA GLU A 145 5.85 18.05 3.42
C GLU A 145 5.65 17.14 2.20
N ILE A 146 6.66 16.32 1.86
CA ILE A 146 6.54 15.31 0.80
C ILE A 146 5.49 14.27 1.17
N ALA A 147 5.50 13.78 2.41
CA ALA A 147 4.52 12.81 2.90
C ALA A 147 3.08 13.36 2.83
N ALA A 148 2.88 14.63 3.17
CA ALA A 148 1.58 15.30 3.10
C ALA A 148 1.14 15.60 1.65
N ALA A 149 2.08 15.96 0.77
CA ALA A 149 1.82 16.07 -0.67
C ALA A 149 1.37 14.71 -1.25
N ALA A 150 2.05 13.62 -0.89
CA ALA A 150 1.70 12.27 -1.32
C ALA A 150 0.31 11.84 -0.82
N GLU A 151 -0.06 12.22 0.40
CA GLU A 151 -1.40 12.00 0.94
C GLU A 151 -2.47 12.76 0.15
N THR A 152 -2.21 14.02 -0.22
CA THR A 152 -3.11 14.82 -1.06
C THR A 152 -3.37 14.14 -2.42
N VAL A 153 -2.32 13.63 -3.05
CA VAL A 153 -2.45 12.90 -4.33
C VAL A 153 -3.24 11.60 -4.16
N LEU A 154 -2.98 10.83 -3.10
CA LEU A 154 -3.74 9.62 -2.79
C LEU A 154 -5.23 9.91 -2.62
N LEU A 155 -5.58 10.96 -1.88
CA LEU A 155 -6.97 11.35 -1.64
C LEU A 155 -7.67 11.72 -2.95
N SER A 156 -7.02 12.52 -3.80
CA SER A 156 -7.55 12.87 -5.11
C SER A 156 -7.75 11.63 -6.00
N LEU A 157 -6.79 10.71 -6.05
CA LEU A 157 -6.92 9.47 -6.81
C LEU A 157 -8.10 8.62 -6.30
N LEU A 158 -8.25 8.47 -4.99
CA LEU A 158 -9.35 7.70 -4.41
C LEU A 158 -10.72 8.32 -4.70
N GLU A 159 -10.81 9.65 -4.73
CA GLU A 159 -12.02 10.36 -5.15
C GLU A 159 -12.35 10.11 -6.63
N THR A 160 -11.36 10.21 -7.51
CA THR A 160 -11.49 9.83 -8.93
C THR A 160 -11.99 8.39 -9.10
N LEU A 161 -11.39 7.46 -8.35
CA LEU A 161 -11.77 6.05 -8.39
C LEU A 161 -13.22 5.85 -7.90
N ARG A 162 -13.61 6.52 -6.82
CA ARG A 162 -14.96 6.46 -6.26
C ARG A 162 -16.02 6.99 -7.23
N GLU A 163 -15.78 8.12 -7.88
CA GLU A 163 -16.73 8.70 -8.84
C GLU A 163 -16.88 7.88 -10.11
N GLY A 164 -15.81 7.16 -10.49
CA GLY A 164 -15.78 6.31 -11.68
C GLY A 164 -16.14 4.84 -11.43
N ALA A 165 -16.32 4.42 -10.18
CA ALA A 165 -16.60 3.04 -9.82
C ALA A 165 -18.08 2.69 -10.07
N PRO A 166 -18.39 1.62 -10.84
CA PRO A 166 -19.73 1.07 -10.89
C PRO A 166 -20.23 0.66 -9.50
N ALA A 167 -21.55 0.70 -9.30
CA ALA A 167 -22.15 0.22 -8.05
C ALA A 167 -21.80 -1.26 -7.83
N GLY A 168 -21.22 -1.58 -6.66
CA GLY A 168 -20.81 -2.94 -6.30
C GLY A 168 -19.42 -3.35 -6.81
N ASP A 169 -18.65 -2.46 -7.44
CA ASP A 169 -17.27 -2.76 -7.84
C ASP A 169 -16.33 -2.86 -6.62
N ARG A 170 -15.25 -3.63 -6.77
CA ARG A 170 -14.26 -3.86 -5.72
C ARG A 170 -13.03 -2.98 -5.93
N LEU A 171 -12.59 -2.28 -4.88
CA LEU A 171 -11.28 -1.63 -4.91
C LEU A 171 -10.18 -2.70 -4.82
N ARG A 172 -9.62 -3.03 -5.98
CA ARG A 172 -8.47 -3.94 -6.16
C ARG A 172 -7.14 -3.30 -5.80
N ILE A 173 -6.43 -3.87 -4.84
CA ILE A 173 -5.15 -3.38 -4.31
C ILE A 173 -4.08 -4.47 -4.41
N GLY A 174 -3.02 -4.23 -5.17
CA GLY A 174 -1.84 -5.10 -5.20
C GLY A 174 -0.87 -4.80 -4.06
N LEU A 175 -0.21 -5.83 -3.53
CA LEU A 175 0.80 -5.69 -2.48
C LEU A 175 2.13 -6.27 -2.94
N ALA A 176 3.21 -5.47 -2.98
CA ALA A 176 4.51 -5.89 -3.47
C ALA A 176 5.63 -5.58 -2.46
N THR A 177 6.48 -6.57 -2.18
CA THR A 177 7.75 -6.38 -1.44
C THR A 177 8.94 -6.96 -2.19
N ARG A 178 8.74 -7.49 -3.41
CA ARG A 178 9.81 -8.01 -4.28
C ARG A 178 9.52 -7.62 -5.72
N ARG A 179 10.55 -7.19 -6.45
CA ARG A 179 10.42 -6.91 -7.89
C ARG A 179 10.03 -8.19 -8.64
N GLY A 180 9.10 -8.08 -9.57
CA GLY A 180 8.76 -9.20 -10.44
C GLY A 180 7.46 -8.98 -11.22
N PRO A 181 7.28 -9.66 -12.36
CA PRO A 181 6.23 -9.36 -13.34
C PRO A 181 4.81 -9.71 -12.90
N GLY A 182 4.60 -10.16 -11.66
CA GLY A 182 3.33 -10.82 -11.28
C GLY A 182 2.17 -9.87 -10.98
N LEU A 183 2.44 -8.59 -10.75
CA LEU A 183 1.39 -7.58 -10.49
C LEU A 183 1.24 -6.61 -11.66
N HIS A 184 2.29 -6.45 -12.48
CA HIS A 184 2.24 -5.59 -13.65
C HIS A 184 1.34 -6.22 -14.72
N GLY A 185 0.34 -5.46 -15.19
CA GLY A 185 -0.65 -5.94 -16.16
C GLY A 185 -1.90 -6.54 -15.54
N LEU A 186 -1.97 -6.67 -14.21
CA LEU A 186 -3.22 -6.93 -13.52
C LEU A 186 -4.06 -5.65 -13.43
N PRO A 187 -5.39 -5.76 -13.41
CA PRO A 187 -6.29 -4.62 -13.31
C PRO A 187 -6.42 -4.10 -11.88
N LEU A 188 -5.33 -3.54 -11.38
CA LEU A 188 -5.25 -2.99 -10.04
C LEU A 188 -5.63 -1.52 -10.05
N HIS A 189 -6.38 -1.09 -9.04
CA HIS A 189 -6.65 0.33 -8.83
C HIS A 189 -5.51 0.99 -8.08
N LEU A 190 -4.96 0.29 -7.09
CA LEU A 190 -3.83 0.71 -6.26
C LEU A 190 -2.76 -0.39 -6.22
N LEU A 191 -1.51 0.01 -6.00
CA LEU A 191 -0.38 -0.90 -5.84
C LEU A 191 0.52 -0.39 -4.72
N LEU A 192 0.43 -1.02 -3.54
CA LEU A 192 1.36 -0.75 -2.45
C LEU A 192 2.68 -1.41 -2.81
N ASP A 193 3.64 -0.60 -3.21
CA ASP A 193 4.95 -1.04 -3.66
C ASP A 193 6.00 -0.68 -2.62
N TRP A 194 6.36 -1.67 -1.80
CA TRP A 194 7.40 -1.60 -0.78
C TRP A 194 8.65 -2.37 -1.22
N THR A 195 8.86 -2.53 -2.53
CA THR A 195 9.99 -3.31 -3.04
C THR A 195 11.34 -2.73 -2.60
N VAL A 196 11.50 -1.41 -2.70
CA VAL A 196 12.70 -0.67 -2.27
C VAL A 196 12.94 -0.84 -0.77
N ASP A 197 11.88 -0.82 0.04
CA ASP A 197 11.95 -0.94 1.50
C ASP A 197 12.35 -2.35 1.97
N TYR A 198 12.36 -3.33 1.06
CA TYR A 198 12.70 -4.73 1.32
C TYR A 198 13.96 -5.19 0.55
N GLU A 199 14.67 -4.29 -0.12
CA GLU A 199 15.92 -4.58 -0.83
C GLU A 199 17.11 -4.80 0.14
N PRO A 200 18.13 -5.60 -0.24
CA PRO A 200 18.32 -6.26 -1.53
C PRO A 200 17.63 -7.63 -1.66
N LEU A 201 17.09 -8.23 -0.59
CA LEU A 201 16.64 -9.64 -0.59
C LEU A 201 15.40 -9.92 0.25
N GLY A 202 14.33 -9.12 0.11
CA GLY A 202 13.12 -9.33 0.91
C GLY A 202 13.38 -9.19 2.41
N GLN A 203 14.42 -8.46 2.80
CA GLN A 203 14.74 -8.20 4.20
C GLN A 203 13.63 -7.34 4.78
N VAL A 204 13.11 -7.73 5.93
CA VAL A 204 12.09 -6.94 6.60
C VAL A 204 12.75 -5.65 7.11
N PRO A 205 12.19 -4.47 6.82
CA PRO A 205 12.71 -3.22 7.36
C PRO A 205 12.72 -3.25 8.88
N ASP A 206 13.69 -2.59 9.49
CA ASP A 206 13.71 -2.47 10.95
C ASP A 206 12.51 -1.64 11.47
N ALA A 207 12.27 -1.71 12.77
CA ALA A 207 11.12 -1.06 13.40
C ALA A 207 11.13 0.47 13.20
N ALA A 208 12.30 1.11 13.25
CA ALA A 208 12.42 2.55 13.09
C ALA A 208 12.12 2.99 11.65
N ALA A 209 12.61 2.25 10.66
CA ALA A 209 12.28 2.44 9.26
C ALA A 209 10.79 2.21 9.00
N PHE A 210 10.21 1.15 9.56
CA PHE A 210 8.77 0.88 9.44
C PHE A 210 7.93 2.02 10.03
N ASP A 211 8.25 2.49 11.25
CA ASP A 211 7.48 3.52 11.93
C ASP A 211 7.60 4.91 11.28
N ARG A 212 8.78 5.22 10.73
CA ARG A 212 9.05 6.48 10.05
C ARG A 212 8.41 6.55 8.67
N ASP A 213 8.43 5.45 7.92
CA ASP A 213 8.17 5.47 6.47
C ASP A 213 6.89 4.72 6.08
N LEU A 214 6.75 3.46 6.50
CA LEU A 214 5.69 2.56 6.02
C LEU A 214 4.39 2.69 6.82
N ALA A 215 4.50 2.81 8.14
CA ALA A 215 3.34 2.93 9.02
C ALA A 215 2.53 4.20 8.76
N PRO A 216 3.12 5.40 8.53
CA PRO A 216 2.38 6.60 8.17
C PRO A 216 1.68 6.45 6.82
N ALA A 217 2.38 5.95 5.79
CA ALA A 217 1.82 5.73 4.46
C ALA A 217 0.59 4.79 4.50
N LEU A 218 0.71 3.68 5.24
CA LEU A 218 -0.39 2.74 5.42
C LEU A 218 -1.55 3.32 6.23
N ARG A 219 -1.27 4.18 7.22
CA ARG A 219 -2.32 4.91 7.95
C ARG A 219 -3.09 5.88 7.05
N SER A 220 -2.42 6.63 6.19
CA SER A 220 -3.07 7.52 5.21
C SER A 220 -4.02 6.74 4.30
N LEU A 221 -3.55 5.61 3.74
CA LEU A 221 -4.39 4.72 2.95
C LEU A 221 -5.61 4.20 3.73
N ALA A 222 -5.38 3.67 4.94
CA ALA A 222 -6.46 3.12 5.76
C ALA A 222 -7.51 4.19 6.12
N ASN A 223 -7.08 5.41 6.45
CA ASN A 223 -7.96 6.53 6.75
C ASN A 223 -8.76 6.95 5.51
N ALA A 224 -8.12 7.04 4.35
CA ALA A 224 -8.76 7.43 3.11
C ALA A 224 -9.84 6.42 2.67
N ILE A 225 -9.49 5.13 2.66
CA ILE A 225 -10.42 4.03 2.32
C ILE A 225 -11.59 3.98 3.31
N ARG A 226 -11.36 4.20 4.62
CA ARG A 226 -12.43 4.20 5.62
C ARG A 226 -13.51 5.26 5.36
N SER A 227 -13.19 6.33 4.62
CA SER A 227 -14.16 7.36 4.25
C SER A 227 -15.09 6.95 3.09
N TRP A 228 -14.88 5.76 2.51
CA TRP A 228 -15.69 5.20 1.43
C TRP A 228 -16.70 4.16 1.99
N PRO A 229 -17.94 4.57 2.29
CA PRO A 229 -18.95 3.65 2.83
C PRO A 229 -19.33 2.58 1.79
N GLY A 230 -19.52 1.33 2.26
CA GLY A 230 -19.95 0.22 1.42
C GLY A 230 -18.88 -0.31 0.45
N LEU A 231 -17.62 0.12 0.60
CA LEU A 231 -16.54 -0.32 -0.26
C LEU A 231 -16.21 -1.80 -0.05
N ALA A 232 -16.32 -2.59 -1.12
CA ALA A 232 -15.80 -3.94 -1.17
C ALA A 232 -14.30 -3.91 -1.56
N LEU A 233 -13.48 -4.70 -0.88
CA LEU A 233 -12.03 -4.72 -1.09
C LEU A 233 -11.61 -6.04 -1.74
N GLN A 234 -10.64 -5.96 -2.65
CA GLN A 234 -9.92 -7.12 -3.16
C GLN A 234 -8.42 -6.88 -3.01
N LEU A 235 -7.73 -7.74 -2.25
CA LEU A 235 -6.29 -7.70 -2.09
C LEU A 235 -5.64 -8.74 -3.00
N VAL A 236 -4.55 -8.36 -3.65
CA VAL A 236 -3.78 -9.22 -4.55
C VAL A 236 -2.33 -9.28 -4.03
N PRO A 237 -2.04 -10.14 -3.05
CA PRO A 237 -0.74 -10.16 -2.40
C PRO A 237 0.33 -10.85 -3.26
N LYS A 238 1.47 -10.16 -3.45
CA LYS A 238 2.76 -10.70 -3.87
C LYS A 238 3.86 -10.18 -2.94
N CYS A 239 3.61 -10.30 -1.64
CA CYS A 239 4.36 -9.62 -0.60
C CYS A 239 4.95 -10.58 0.44
N HIS A 240 5.88 -10.08 1.23
CA HIS A 240 6.30 -10.73 2.47
C HIS A 240 5.15 -10.72 3.49
N LEU A 241 5.13 -11.70 4.39
CA LEU A 241 4.08 -11.85 5.39
C LEU A 241 3.93 -10.61 6.29
N SER A 242 5.03 -9.95 6.63
CA SER A 242 5.01 -8.72 7.45
C SER A 242 4.14 -7.63 6.83
N MET A 243 4.16 -7.46 5.50
CA MET A 243 3.29 -6.54 4.80
C MET A 243 1.83 -6.99 4.85
N ALA A 244 1.55 -8.28 4.60
CA ALA A 244 0.20 -8.82 4.69
C ALA A 244 -0.42 -8.60 6.08
N LEU A 245 0.36 -8.84 7.15
CA LEU A 245 -0.05 -8.59 8.53
C LEU A 245 -0.24 -7.09 8.81
N ALA A 246 0.66 -6.23 8.34
CA ALA A 246 0.55 -4.79 8.52
C ALA A 246 -0.71 -4.24 7.85
N VAL A 247 -0.95 -4.60 6.59
CA VAL A 247 -2.15 -4.22 5.83
C VAL A 247 -3.40 -4.77 6.50
N GLY A 248 -3.38 -6.05 6.89
CA GLY A 248 -4.46 -6.70 7.60
C GLY A 248 -4.82 -5.98 8.91
N PHE A 249 -3.81 -5.56 9.66
CA PHE A 249 -3.99 -4.78 10.88
C PHE A 249 -4.51 -3.37 10.61
N ALA A 250 -3.94 -2.65 9.64
CA ALA A 250 -4.33 -1.28 9.34
C ALA A 250 -5.76 -1.16 8.83
N LEU A 251 -6.18 -2.11 7.99
CA LEU A 251 -7.51 -2.14 7.38
C LEU A 251 -8.54 -2.92 8.20
N ARG A 252 -8.20 -3.41 9.40
CA ARG A 252 -9.08 -4.23 10.26
C ARG A 252 -10.46 -3.62 10.57
N ARG A 253 -10.55 -2.29 10.57
CA ARG A 253 -11.81 -1.56 10.79
C ARG A 253 -12.61 -1.37 9.51
N THR A 254 -11.94 -1.38 8.36
CA THR A 254 -12.53 -1.28 7.03
C THR A 254 -13.04 -2.64 6.56
N PHE A 255 -12.44 -3.74 7.02
CA PHE A 255 -12.89 -5.13 6.78
C PHE A 255 -14.22 -5.51 7.44
N SER A 256 -14.96 -4.54 7.97
CA SER A 256 -16.40 -4.70 8.22
C SER A 256 -17.18 -4.94 6.92
N ALA A 257 -16.56 -4.62 5.76
CA ALA A 257 -17.05 -4.85 4.41
C ALA A 257 -16.42 -6.09 3.76
N ASP A 258 -17.04 -6.59 2.68
CA ASP A 258 -16.63 -7.77 1.91
C ASP A 258 -15.16 -7.70 1.45
N LEU A 259 -14.25 -8.31 2.21
CA LEU A 259 -12.85 -8.49 1.85
C LEU A 259 -12.66 -9.80 1.10
N GLU A 260 -12.02 -9.70 -0.05
CA GLU A 260 -11.52 -10.83 -0.82
C GLU A 260 -9.99 -10.73 -0.96
N VAL A 261 -9.30 -11.86 -0.85
CA VAL A 261 -7.85 -11.96 -1.07
C VAL A 261 -7.63 -12.96 -2.20
N VAL A 262 -6.98 -12.55 -3.28
CA VAL A 262 -6.80 -13.39 -4.47
C VAL A 262 -5.34 -13.78 -4.62
N GLU A 263 -5.08 -15.08 -4.63
CA GLU A 263 -3.76 -15.63 -4.91
C GLU A 263 -3.49 -15.57 -6.43
N ILE A 264 -2.48 -14.80 -6.83
CA ILE A 264 -2.18 -14.54 -8.26
C ILE A 264 -1.84 -15.82 -9.03
N LEU A 265 -1.14 -16.76 -8.40
CA LEU A 265 -0.62 -17.95 -9.08
C LEU A 265 -1.72 -18.98 -9.39
N THR A 266 -2.68 -19.10 -8.48
CA THR A 266 -3.77 -20.10 -8.59
C THR A 266 -5.07 -19.48 -9.08
N GLY A 267 -5.23 -18.16 -8.96
CA GLY A 267 -6.49 -17.46 -9.16
C GLY A 267 -7.50 -17.69 -8.04
N GLU A 268 -7.12 -18.38 -6.97
CA GLU A 268 -8.01 -18.71 -5.87
C GLU A 268 -8.34 -17.45 -5.05
N ALA A 269 -9.63 -17.26 -4.78
CA ALA A 269 -10.15 -16.18 -3.97
C ALA A 269 -10.52 -16.68 -2.57
N TRP A 270 -9.94 -16.03 -1.56
CA TRP A 270 -10.20 -16.25 -0.16
C TRP A 270 -11.07 -15.11 0.33
N ALA A 271 -12.31 -15.43 0.71
CA ALA A 271 -13.22 -14.48 1.33
C ALA A 271 -13.65 -15.03 2.69
N GLY A 272 -13.90 -14.13 3.64
CA GLY A 272 -14.50 -14.49 4.93
C GLY A 272 -15.80 -13.73 5.13
N PRO A 273 -16.77 -14.27 5.88
CA PRO A 273 -17.97 -13.55 6.23
C PRO A 273 -17.61 -12.28 7.01
N ALA A 274 -18.38 -11.21 6.80
CA ALA A 274 -18.22 -9.93 7.51
C ALA A 274 -18.18 -10.09 9.03
N VAL A 275 -18.90 -11.09 9.56
CA VAL A 275 -18.80 -11.52 10.95
C VAL A 275 -17.97 -12.81 11.02
N PRO A 276 -16.81 -12.79 11.69
CA PRO A 276 -15.98 -13.98 11.81
C PRO A 276 -16.70 -15.14 12.49
N ARG A 277 -16.59 -16.34 11.91
CA ARG A 277 -17.17 -17.54 12.49
C ARG A 277 -16.34 -18.04 13.68
N PRO A 278 -16.96 -18.74 14.65
CA PRO A 278 -16.24 -19.28 15.79
C PRO A 278 -15.19 -20.33 15.37
N PRO A 279 -14.18 -20.58 16.20
CA PRO A 279 -13.20 -21.62 15.96
C PRO A 279 -13.82 -23.02 15.75
N ALA A 280 -13.22 -23.83 14.88
CA ALA A 280 -13.53 -25.24 14.67
C ALA A 280 -12.28 -26.08 15.05
N PRO A 281 -12.16 -26.51 16.32
CA PRO A 281 -10.92 -27.13 16.84
C PRO A 281 -10.49 -28.42 16.16
N ASP A 282 -11.38 -29.08 15.44
CA ASP A 282 -11.14 -30.26 14.63
C ASP A 282 -10.34 -29.99 13.35
N LEU A 283 -10.23 -28.73 12.93
CA LEU A 283 -9.46 -28.31 11.75
C LEU A 283 -7.96 -28.15 12.02
N TRP A 284 -7.52 -28.09 13.28
CA TRP A 284 -6.12 -27.88 13.64
C TRP A 284 -5.70 -28.61 14.92
N THR A 285 -4.42 -28.51 15.22
CA THR A 285 -3.85 -28.85 16.52
C THR A 285 -3.30 -27.59 17.15
N LEU A 286 -3.56 -27.42 18.44
CA LEU A 286 -2.93 -26.38 19.28
C LEU A 286 -2.11 -27.08 20.36
N LYS A 287 -0.79 -26.91 20.33
CA LYS A 287 0.10 -27.37 21.40
C LYS A 287 0.58 -26.16 22.20
N THR A 288 0.27 -26.14 23.49
CA THR A 288 0.72 -25.09 24.41
C THR A 288 1.99 -25.56 25.13
N ARG A 289 3.05 -24.74 25.13
CA ARG A 289 4.34 -25.05 25.76
C ARG A 289 4.75 -23.97 26.75
N ASN A 290 5.31 -24.40 27.88
CA ASN A 290 6.00 -23.52 28.83
C ASN A 290 7.43 -23.23 28.34
N PRO A 291 8.07 -22.16 28.83
CA PRO A 291 9.51 -22.00 28.68
C PRO A 291 10.30 -23.14 29.36
N PRO A 292 11.57 -23.33 28.98
CA PRO A 292 12.48 -24.22 29.70
C PRO A 292 12.50 -23.96 31.21
N LYS A 293 12.77 -25.01 32.01
CA LYS A 293 12.95 -24.84 33.45
C LYS A 293 14.11 -23.88 33.72
N GLY A 294 13.91 -22.95 34.65
CA GLY A 294 14.90 -21.93 35.01
C GLY A 294 14.91 -20.69 34.13
N SER A 295 14.02 -20.59 33.13
CA SER A 295 13.85 -19.34 32.37
C SER A 295 13.32 -18.21 33.25
N SER A 296 13.76 -16.97 32.95
CA SER A 296 13.23 -15.78 33.59
C SER A 296 11.73 -15.62 33.29
N PRO A 297 10.91 -15.12 34.24
CA PRO A 297 9.53 -14.76 33.98
C PRO A 297 9.42 -13.79 32.80
N SER A 298 8.44 -13.99 31.93
CA SER A 298 8.19 -13.14 30.77
C SER A 298 6.70 -13.14 30.45
N SER A 299 6.15 -11.97 30.09
CA SER A 299 4.79 -11.83 29.57
C SER A 299 4.73 -12.02 28.05
N THR A 300 5.86 -12.30 27.40
CA THR A 300 5.94 -12.53 25.95
C THR A 300 5.26 -13.84 25.56
N VAL A 301 4.41 -13.78 24.54
CA VAL A 301 3.79 -14.94 23.90
C VAL A 301 4.47 -15.21 22.56
N VAL A 302 4.97 -16.42 22.37
CA VAL A 302 5.45 -16.88 21.06
C VAL A 302 4.34 -17.67 20.38
N VAL A 303 4.04 -17.34 19.14
CA VAL A 303 3.02 -18.02 18.34
C VAL A 303 3.68 -18.61 17.12
N THR A 304 3.47 -19.90 16.87
CA THR A 304 3.95 -20.54 15.64
C THR A 304 2.76 -21.06 14.84
N VAL A 305 2.65 -20.67 13.58
CA VAL A 305 1.60 -21.10 12.68
C VAL A 305 2.23 -21.80 11.47
N GLY A 306 2.18 -23.13 11.43
CA GLY A 306 2.75 -23.93 10.36
C GLY A 306 1.68 -24.52 9.44
N ILE A 307 1.17 -23.74 8.49
CA ILE A 307 0.16 -24.19 7.52
C ILE A 307 0.80 -24.98 6.40
N SER A 308 1.77 -24.39 5.69
CA SER A 308 2.41 -25.02 4.53
C SER A 308 3.41 -26.11 4.93
N ARG A 309 4.02 -25.97 6.11
CA ARG A 309 5.00 -26.89 6.69
C ARG A 309 5.10 -26.73 8.20
N PRO A 310 5.51 -27.77 8.94
CA PRO A 310 5.83 -27.63 10.37
C PRO A 310 7.02 -26.67 10.57
N ILE A 311 6.90 -25.73 11.51
CA ILE A 311 7.98 -24.77 11.83
C ILE A 311 8.40 -24.77 13.29
N ALA A 312 7.70 -25.48 14.16
CA ALA A 312 7.94 -25.45 15.61
C ALA A 312 9.40 -25.79 15.99
N ARG A 313 10.05 -26.74 15.30
CA ARG A 313 11.47 -27.09 15.55
C ARG A 313 12.43 -25.97 15.16
N THR A 314 12.22 -25.36 13.99
CA THR A 314 13.03 -24.22 13.53
C THR A 314 12.91 -23.04 14.49
N VAL A 315 11.68 -22.76 14.98
CA VAL A 315 11.45 -21.71 15.97
C VAL A 315 12.14 -22.01 17.29
N VAL A 316 12.14 -23.27 17.77
CA VAL A 316 12.93 -23.66 18.96
C VAL A 316 14.40 -23.31 18.79
N GLY A 317 14.98 -23.62 17.63
CA GLY A 317 16.37 -23.29 17.30
C GLY A 317 16.61 -21.78 17.41
N PHE A 318 15.75 -20.98 16.77
CA PHE A 318 15.82 -19.52 16.82
C PHE A 318 15.73 -18.98 18.25
N LEU A 319 14.74 -19.41 19.04
CA LEU A 319 14.54 -18.93 20.42
C LEU A 319 15.77 -19.21 21.31
N ARG A 320 16.44 -20.35 21.10
CA ARG A 320 17.68 -20.68 21.81
C ARG A 320 18.84 -19.79 21.38
N SER A 321 19.00 -19.54 20.08
CA SER A 321 20.11 -18.73 19.58
C SER A 321 19.92 -17.23 19.83
N SER A 322 18.67 -16.74 19.84
CA SER A 322 18.38 -15.32 20.06
C SER A 322 18.30 -14.93 21.54
N GLY A 323 18.11 -15.91 22.43
CA GLY A 323 17.90 -15.64 23.85
C GLY A 323 16.54 -15.02 24.18
N LEU A 324 15.58 -15.05 23.24
CA LEU A 324 14.26 -14.47 23.46
C LEU A 324 13.51 -15.19 24.59
N ALA A 325 13.31 -14.48 25.71
CA ALA A 325 12.54 -14.98 26.85
C ALA A 325 11.03 -14.91 26.56
N TYR A 326 10.31 -15.99 26.87
CA TYR A 326 8.86 -16.07 26.67
C TYR A 326 8.17 -16.79 27.83
N GLY A 327 6.93 -16.39 28.15
CA GLY A 327 6.12 -17.05 29.19
C GLY A 327 5.24 -18.16 28.64
N ARG A 328 4.87 -18.09 27.35
CA ARG A 328 4.05 -19.10 26.68
C ARG A 328 4.41 -19.25 25.22
N ARG A 329 4.41 -20.48 24.71
CA ARG A 329 4.44 -20.76 23.27
C ARG A 329 3.20 -21.52 22.81
N LEU A 330 2.61 -21.07 21.72
CA LEU A 330 1.39 -21.60 21.11
C LEU A 330 1.72 -22.13 19.71
N ASP A 331 1.70 -23.45 19.53
CA ASP A 331 2.01 -24.09 18.25
C ASP A 331 0.71 -24.52 17.54
N PHE A 332 0.40 -23.88 16.40
CA PHE A 332 -0.75 -24.15 15.53
C PHE A 332 -0.33 -24.86 14.24
N GLU A 333 -0.94 -26.00 13.95
CA GLU A 333 -0.76 -26.77 12.70
C GLU A 333 -2.11 -27.31 12.24
N PRO A 334 -2.47 -27.20 10.95
CA PRO A 334 -3.73 -27.72 10.43
C PRO A 334 -3.78 -29.25 10.44
N ARG A 335 -4.98 -29.83 10.51
CA ARG A 335 -5.23 -31.28 10.45
C ARG A 335 -5.59 -31.72 9.02
N PRO A 336 -5.21 -32.93 8.59
CA PRO A 336 -4.45 -33.93 9.35
C PRO A 336 -2.95 -33.62 9.46
N ALA A 337 -2.42 -32.80 8.56
CA ALA A 337 -1.03 -32.34 8.57
C ALA A 337 -0.88 -31.00 7.81
N PRO A 338 0.21 -30.25 8.04
CA PRO A 338 0.57 -29.08 7.23
C PRO A 338 0.66 -29.38 5.73
N SER A 339 -0.02 -28.56 4.92
CA SER A 339 0.02 -28.52 3.47
C SER A 339 -0.53 -27.16 3.00
N THR A 340 -0.07 -26.66 1.85
CA THR A 340 -0.63 -25.44 1.25
C THR A 340 -2.11 -25.57 0.87
N THR A 341 -2.56 -26.78 0.58
CA THR A 341 -3.93 -27.06 0.13
C THR A 341 -4.90 -27.41 1.26
N VAL A 342 -4.42 -27.57 2.50
CA VAL A 342 -5.24 -28.12 3.60
C VAL A 342 -6.40 -27.20 4.01
N LEU A 343 -6.24 -25.90 3.76
CA LEU A 343 -7.27 -24.89 4.01
C LEU A 343 -8.16 -24.62 2.78
N GLN A 344 -7.80 -25.14 1.60
CA GLN A 344 -8.42 -24.84 0.30
C GLN A 344 -9.55 -25.82 -0.10
N GLY A 345 -10.27 -26.46 0.85
CA GLY A 345 -11.32 -27.40 0.43
C GLY A 345 -12.12 -28.17 1.49
N ARG A 346 -11.85 -28.00 2.79
CA ARG A 346 -12.63 -28.66 3.86
C ARG A 346 -13.76 -27.78 4.41
N ASP A 347 -13.46 -26.51 4.59
CA ASP A 347 -14.37 -25.49 5.09
C ASP A 347 -13.97 -24.18 4.40
N PRO A 348 -14.87 -23.49 3.68
CA PRO A 348 -14.56 -22.21 3.03
C PRO A 348 -14.10 -21.14 4.03
N ASP A 349 -14.43 -21.29 5.32
CA ASP A 349 -14.06 -20.36 6.38
C ASP A 349 -12.82 -20.82 7.17
N ALA A 350 -12.14 -21.91 6.78
CA ALA A 350 -11.10 -22.56 7.58
C ALA A 350 -9.97 -21.59 8.01
N ALA A 351 -9.47 -20.77 7.09
CA ALA A 351 -8.43 -19.79 7.39
C ALA A 351 -8.92 -18.71 8.37
N GLN A 352 -10.15 -18.22 8.20
CA GLN A 352 -10.72 -17.22 9.11
C GLN A 352 -10.91 -17.80 10.50
N ARG A 353 -11.48 -19.00 10.62
CA ARG A 353 -11.67 -19.69 11.91
C ARG A 353 -10.35 -19.96 12.61
N MET A 354 -9.32 -20.33 11.86
CA MET A 354 -7.98 -20.54 12.41
C MET A 354 -7.37 -19.22 12.90
N ALA A 355 -7.52 -18.12 12.17
CA ALA A 355 -7.08 -16.80 12.62
C ALA A 355 -7.80 -16.36 13.91
N VAL A 356 -9.11 -16.62 14.02
CA VAL A 356 -9.90 -16.39 15.25
C VAL A 356 -9.38 -17.25 16.41
N ALA A 357 -9.07 -18.53 16.16
CA ALA A 357 -8.51 -19.42 17.16
C ALA A 357 -7.13 -18.98 17.66
N VAL A 358 -6.27 -18.52 16.75
CA VAL A 358 -4.95 -17.95 17.09
C VAL A 358 -5.12 -16.72 17.99
N ARG A 359 -6.01 -15.79 17.62
CA ARG A 359 -6.33 -14.60 18.43
C ARG A 359 -6.80 -14.99 19.83
N GLU A 360 -7.77 -15.90 19.94
CA GLU A 360 -8.33 -16.33 21.23
C GLU A 360 -7.29 -17.00 22.12
N ALA A 361 -6.40 -17.82 21.53
CA ALA A 361 -5.32 -18.45 22.29
C ALA A 361 -4.28 -17.44 22.77
N ILE A 362 -3.97 -16.40 21.99
CA ILE A 362 -3.09 -15.30 22.41
C ILE A 362 -3.70 -14.58 23.62
N VAL A 363 -4.98 -14.20 23.53
CA VAL A 363 -5.69 -13.52 24.62
C VAL A 363 -5.72 -14.39 25.89
N ALA A 364 -6.03 -15.68 25.74
CA ALA A 364 -6.03 -16.64 26.85
C ALA A 364 -4.63 -16.89 27.44
N ALA A 365 -3.57 -16.77 26.66
CA ALA A 365 -2.21 -16.84 27.15
C ALA A 365 -1.85 -15.58 27.95
N GLN A 366 -2.10 -14.39 27.39
CA GLN A 366 -1.82 -13.10 28.02
C GLN A 366 -2.61 -12.89 29.32
N SER A 367 -3.85 -13.38 29.41
CA SER A 367 -4.62 -13.31 30.66
C SER A 367 -3.98 -14.12 31.81
N ARG A 368 -3.12 -15.09 31.50
CA ARG A 368 -2.44 -15.94 32.49
C ARG A 368 -1.02 -15.47 32.83
N ILE A 369 -0.30 -14.90 31.86
CA ILE A 369 1.12 -14.53 32.03
C ILE A 369 1.35 -13.01 32.08
N GLY A 370 0.30 -12.21 31.96
CA GLY A 370 0.37 -10.76 31.81
C GLY A 370 0.35 -10.32 30.34
N GLN A 371 -0.01 -9.06 30.11
CA GLN A 371 0.08 -8.46 28.78
C GLN A 371 1.55 -8.18 28.44
N GLY A 372 1.92 -8.52 27.21
CA GLY A 372 3.29 -8.42 26.71
C GLY A 372 3.34 -8.57 25.20
N GLU A 373 4.56 -8.60 24.66
CA GLU A 373 4.78 -8.74 23.23
C GLU A 373 4.29 -10.09 22.69
N VAL A 374 3.91 -10.09 21.41
CA VAL A 374 3.57 -11.31 20.67
C VAL A 374 4.56 -11.48 19.54
N HIS A 375 5.33 -12.57 19.58
CA HIS A 375 6.27 -12.93 18.52
C HIS A 375 5.64 -14.01 17.64
N LEU A 376 5.20 -13.60 16.45
CA LEU A 376 4.53 -14.48 15.49
C LEU A 376 5.54 -15.04 14.48
N PHE A 377 5.62 -16.37 14.42
CA PHE A 377 6.32 -17.14 13.40
C PHE A 377 5.29 -17.86 12.55
N PHE A 378 5.39 -17.75 11.23
CA PHE A 378 4.35 -18.25 10.35
C PHE A 378 4.94 -18.79 9.06
N ALA A 379 4.40 -19.92 8.61
CA ALA A 379 4.68 -20.50 7.32
C ALA A 379 3.37 -20.96 6.69
N GLY A 380 2.90 -20.22 5.70
CA GLY A 380 1.63 -20.44 5.05
C GLY A 380 1.42 -19.43 3.92
N PRO A 381 0.34 -19.61 3.15
CA PRO A 381 -0.14 -18.60 2.22
C PRO A 381 -0.57 -17.31 2.94
#